data_AF-A0A7S4SV24-F1
#
_entry.id   AF-A0A7S4SV24-F1
#
_cell.length_a   1.000
_cell.length_b   1.000
_cell.length_c   1.000
_cell.angle_alpha   90.00
_cell.angle_beta   90.00
_cell.angle_gamma   90.00
#
_symmetry.space_group_name_H-M   'P 1'
#
loop_
_entity.id
_entity.type
_entity.pdbx_description
1 polymer ?
#
loop_
_entity_poly.entity_id
_entity_poly.type
_entity_poly.pdbx_seq_one_letter_code
_entity_poly.pdbx_strand_id
1 'polypeptide(L)'
;KTVKAQQLWFRILEAQMETGTPYMLYKDHANGKSNQQNLGTIHSSNLCTEIIEYTSPDEVAVCNLASVALSAFAPSQPDGDYDFKGLYEVTKVATRNLNKVID
;
A
#
# COMPACT_ATOMS: atom_id res chain seq x y z
N LYS A 1 6.99 9.81 30.50
CA LYS A 1 6.32 11.13 30.66
C LYS A 1 4.87 10.95 30.27
N THR A 2 3.90 11.44 31.05
CA THR A 2 2.46 11.28 30.79
C THR A 2 1.85 12.59 30.30
N VAL A 3 1.02 12.54 29.26
CA VAL A 3 0.30 13.69 28.66
C VAL A 3 -1.13 13.30 28.32
N LYS A 4 -2.03 14.27 28.08
CA LYS A 4 -3.39 13.97 27.61
C LYS A 4 -3.36 13.50 26.15
N ALA A 5 -4.01 12.39 25.83
CA ALA A 5 -4.04 11.85 24.47
C ALA A 5 -4.55 12.87 23.42
N GLN A 6 -5.63 13.60 23.74
CA GLN A 6 -6.17 14.64 22.86
C GLN A 6 -5.16 15.77 22.59
N GLN A 7 -4.26 16.07 23.52
CA GLN A 7 -3.24 17.08 23.32
C GLN A 7 -2.28 16.66 22.20
N LEU A 8 -1.84 15.39 22.19
CA LEU A 8 -1.02 14.85 21.10
C LEU A 8 -1.80 14.81 19.79
N TRP A 9 -3.07 14.38 19.85
CA TRP A 9 -3.95 14.34 18.69
C TRP A 9 -4.09 15.70 18.00
N PHE A 10 -4.36 16.77 18.76
CA PHE A 10 -4.45 18.11 18.19
C PHE A 10 -3.14 18.59 17.58
N ARG A 11 -1.97 18.21 18.15
CA ARG A 11 -0.67 18.53 17.54
C ARG A 11 -0.44 17.81 16.21
N ILE A 12 -0.90 16.56 16.09
CA ILE A 12 -0.84 15.82 14.82
C ILE A 12 -1.71 16.51 13.77
N LEU A 13 -2.94 16.89 14.13
CA LEU A 13 -3.86 17.59 13.23
C LEU A 13 -3.32 18.97 12.81
N GLU A 14 -2.74 19.73 13.72
CA GLU A 14 -2.10 21.02 13.45
C GLU A 14 -1.01 20.87 12.37
N ALA A 15 -0.09 19.91 12.54
CA ALA A 15 0.94 19.62 11.56
C ALA A 15 0.35 19.20 10.19
N GLN A 16 -0.71 18.38 10.19
CA GLN A 16 -1.37 17.94 8.96
C GLN A 16 -2.04 19.10 8.21
N MET A 17 -2.67 20.03 8.92
CA MET A 17 -3.28 21.21 8.32
C MET A 17 -2.22 22.13 7.69
N GLU A 18 -1.07 22.28 8.33
CA GLU A 18 -0.01 23.19 7.86
C GLU A 18 0.85 22.59 6.74
N THR A 19 1.13 21.29 6.80
CA THR A 19 2.16 20.65 5.96
C THR A 19 1.66 19.49 5.11
N GLY A 20 0.44 19.00 5.36
CA GLY A 20 -0.06 17.76 4.78
C GLY A 20 0.52 16.49 5.43
N THR A 21 1.33 16.61 6.49
CA THR A 21 2.00 15.49 7.18
C THR A 21 1.86 15.62 8.71
N PRO A 22 2.00 14.55 9.51
CA PRO A 22 2.47 13.21 9.17
C PRO A 22 1.44 12.37 8.42
N TYR A 23 1.93 11.37 7.69
CA TYR A 23 1.10 10.28 7.19
C TYR A 23 0.47 9.48 8.32
N MET A 24 -0.69 8.87 8.05
CA MET A 24 -1.44 8.09 9.02
C MET A 24 -1.47 6.62 8.63
N LEU A 25 -0.86 5.78 9.47
CA LEU A 25 -0.89 4.33 9.32
C LEU A 25 -1.28 3.66 10.63
N TYR A 26 -2.03 2.58 10.54
CA TYR A 26 -2.56 1.85 11.69
C TYR A 26 -1.83 0.51 11.84
N LYS A 27 -0.83 0.49 12.72
CA LYS A 27 0.07 -0.65 12.95
C LYS A 27 -0.67 -1.98 13.16
N ASP A 28 -1.71 -1.99 13.98
CA ASP A 28 -2.41 -3.22 14.34
C ASP A 28 -3.17 -3.80 13.15
N HIS A 29 -3.80 -2.96 12.34
CA HIS A 29 -4.46 -3.38 11.10
C HIS A 29 -3.47 -3.81 10.02
N ALA A 30 -2.31 -3.15 9.94
CA ALA A 30 -1.23 -3.53 9.03
C ALA A 30 -0.69 -4.92 9.37
N ASN A 31 -0.43 -5.20 10.65
CA ASN A 31 0.10 -6.49 11.10
C ASN A 31 -0.97 -7.61 11.07
N GLY A 32 -2.17 -7.36 11.60
CA GLY A 32 -3.21 -8.39 11.73
C GLY A 32 -3.85 -8.85 10.41
N LYS A 33 -3.53 -8.21 9.29
CA LYS A 33 -4.00 -8.58 7.95
C LYS A 33 -2.87 -8.92 6.98
N SER A 34 -1.62 -8.91 7.43
CA SER A 34 -0.48 -9.19 6.56
C SER A 34 -0.26 -10.69 6.40
N ASN A 35 -0.04 -11.13 5.16
CA ASN A 35 0.39 -12.50 4.90
C ASN A 35 1.83 -12.77 5.36
N GLN A 36 2.58 -11.73 5.77
CA GLN A 36 3.93 -11.82 6.35
C GLN A 36 3.93 -11.79 7.88
N GLN A 37 2.77 -11.82 8.55
CA GLN A 37 2.69 -11.77 10.02
C GLN A 37 3.48 -12.88 10.74
N ASN A 38 3.79 -13.97 10.02
CA ASN A 38 4.61 -15.08 10.49
C ASN A 38 6.11 -14.77 10.58
N LEU A 39 6.59 -13.71 9.91
CA LEU A 39 8.01 -13.29 9.93
C LEU A 39 8.32 -12.44 11.17
N GLY A 40 7.34 -11.71 11.69
CA GLY A 40 7.47 -10.86 12.87
C GLY A 40 6.55 -9.65 12.81
N THR A 41 6.80 -8.67 13.68
CA THR A 41 6.07 -7.40 13.66
C THR A 41 6.60 -6.48 12.56
N ILE A 42 5.71 -6.00 11.70
CA ILE A 42 6.00 -4.95 10.73
C ILE A 42 6.02 -3.60 11.46
N HIS A 43 7.12 -2.87 11.31
CA HIS A 43 7.40 -1.64 12.06
C HIS A 43 7.12 -0.35 11.28
N SER A 44 7.04 -0.40 9.96
CA SER A 44 6.87 0.77 9.09
C SER A 44 6.19 0.41 7.77
N SER A 45 5.92 1.44 6.97
CA SER A 45 5.58 1.35 5.55
C SER A 45 6.71 1.97 4.72
N ASN A 46 6.55 2.06 3.40
CA ASN A 46 7.38 2.89 2.52
C ASN A 46 6.97 4.38 2.50
N LEU A 47 7.65 5.16 1.65
CA LEU A 47 7.43 6.59 1.43
C LEU A 47 5.99 6.94 1.04
N CYS A 48 5.37 6.15 0.15
CA CYS A 48 4.05 6.45 -0.42
C CYS A 48 2.90 5.74 0.33
N THR A 49 3.20 5.07 1.45
CA THR A 49 2.25 4.49 2.41
C THR A 49 1.47 3.24 1.95
N GLU A 50 1.80 2.70 0.78
CA GLU A 50 1.12 1.56 0.17
C GLU A 50 1.77 0.20 0.47
N ILE A 51 3.05 0.17 0.84
CA ILE A 51 3.80 -1.07 1.05
C ILE A 51 3.97 -1.39 2.53
N ILE A 52 3.44 -2.56 2.93
CA ILE A 52 3.47 -3.09 4.29
C ILE A 52 4.22 -4.42 4.28
N GLU A 53 5.55 -4.34 4.45
CA GLU A 53 6.46 -5.49 4.38
C GLU A 53 7.36 -5.55 5.62
N TYR A 54 7.74 -6.75 6.02
CA TYR A 54 8.64 -7.00 7.14
C TYR A 54 10.06 -6.50 6.85
N THR A 55 10.70 -5.93 7.86
CA THR A 55 12.11 -5.51 7.82
C THR A 55 12.79 -5.87 9.14
N SER A 56 14.10 -6.07 9.09
CA SER A 56 14.95 -6.35 10.25
C SER A 56 16.32 -5.66 10.07
N PRO A 57 17.22 -5.69 11.07
CA PRO A 57 18.58 -5.17 10.90
C PRO A 57 19.35 -5.79 9.72
N ASP A 58 19.03 -7.04 9.38
CA ASP A 58 19.69 -7.81 8.33
C ASP A 58 18.85 -7.94 7.04
N GLU A 59 17.59 -7.49 7.05
CA GLU A 59 16.64 -7.61 5.94
C GLU A 59 16.03 -6.25 5.55
N VAL A 60 16.32 -5.84 4.31
CA VAL A 60 15.72 -4.66 3.69
C VAL A 60 14.62 -5.12 2.73
N ALA A 61 13.37 -4.74 3.00
CA ALA A 61 12.24 -4.98 2.12
C ALA A 61 12.37 -4.17 0.82
N VAL A 62 11.95 -4.77 -0.30
CA VAL A 62 12.04 -4.17 -1.64
C VAL A 62 10.70 -4.34 -2.33
N CYS A 63 10.21 -3.27 -2.96
CA CYS A 63 8.96 -3.27 -3.69
C CYS A 63 9.19 -3.13 -5.20
N ASN A 64 8.54 -4.00 -5.99
CA ASN A 64 8.46 -3.90 -7.45
C ASN A 64 7.04 -3.53 -7.86
N LEU A 65 6.90 -2.39 -8.55
CA LEU A 65 5.60 -1.81 -8.89
C LEU A 65 5.34 -1.81 -10.39
N ALA A 66 4.08 -2.08 -10.75
CA ALA A 66 3.52 -1.82 -12.07
C ALA A 66 2.08 -1.32 -11.91
N SER A 67 1.59 -0.53 -12.87
CA SER A 67 0.21 -0.03 -12.89
C SER A 67 -0.53 -0.55 -14.11
N VAL A 68 -1.81 -0.92 -13.91
CA VAL A 68 -2.70 -1.35 -14.99
C VAL A 68 -3.59 -0.18 -15.40
N ALA A 69 -3.59 0.17 -16.69
CA ALA A 69 -4.41 1.24 -17.22
C ALA A 69 -5.88 0.83 -17.30
N LEU A 70 -6.66 1.13 -16.26
CA LEU A 70 -8.06 0.71 -16.13
C LEU A 70 -8.97 1.20 -17.29
N SER A 71 -8.65 2.34 -17.91
CA SER A 71 -9.41 2.87 -19.05
C SER A 71 -9.36 1.99 -20.28
N ALA A 72 -8.35 1.12 -20.42
CA ALA A 72 -8.23 0.21 -21.55
C ALA A 72 -9.32 -0.88 -21.58
N PHE A 73 -9.97 -1.14 -20.44
CA PHE A 73 -11.05 -2.12 -20.30
C PHE A 73 -12.42 -1.46 -20.17
N ALA A 74 -12.48 -0.13 -20.30
CA ALA A 74 -13.74 0.59 -20.31
C ALA A 74 -14.54 0.23 -21.57
N PRO A 75 -15.86 0.15 -21.48
CA PRO A 75 -16.69 -0.15 -22.63
C PRO A 75 -16.54 0.94 -23.71
N SER A 76 -16.51 0.53 -24.98
CA SER A 76 -16.49 1.49 -26.10
C SER A 76 -17.85 2.13 -26.38
N GLN A 77 -18.92 1.57 -25.81
CA GLN A 77 -20.30 2.06 -25.94
C GLN A 77 -20.83 2.47 -24.57
N PRO A 78 -21.77 3.43 -24.46
CA PRO A 78 -22.29 3.93 -23.19
C PRO A 78 -22.90 2.85 -22.28
N ASP A 79 -23.55 1.84 -22.87
CA ASP A 79 -24.21 0.73 -22.15
C ASP A 79 -23.40 -0.58 -22.17
N GLY A 80 -22.12 -0.52 -22.56
CA GLY A 80 -21.27 -1.69 -22.58
C GLY A 80 -20.79 -2.10 -21.18
N ASP A 81 -20.54 -3.38 -20.99
CA ASP A 81 -19.93 -3.87 -19.75
C ASP A 81 -18.42 -3.60 -19.72
N TYR A 82 -17.89 -3.40 -18.51
CA TYR A 82 -16.45 -3.32 -18.29
C TYR A 82 -15.79 -4.69 -18.52
N ASP A 83 -14.67 -4.72 -19.24
CA ASP A 83 -13.99 -5.98 -19.58
C ASP A 83 -13.14 -6.53 -18.42
N PHE A 84 -13.82 -7.11 -17.43
CA PHE A 84 -13.16 -7.77 -16.30
C PHE A 84 -12.33 -8.99 -16.71
N LYS A 85 -12.65 -9.63 -17.84
CA LYS A 85 -11.89 -10.78 -18.33
C LYS A 85 -10.55 -10.34 -18.91
N GLY A 86 -10.55 -9.29 -19.74
CA GLY A 86 -9.33 -8.66 -20.23
C GLY A 86 -8.46 -8.13 -19.10
N LEU A 87 -9.08 -7.46 -18.10
CA LEU A 87 -8.36 -6.98 -16.92
C LEU A 87 -7.67 -8.13 -16.17
N TYR A 88 -8.35 -9.26 -15.98
CA TYR A 88 -7.79 -10.46 -15.35
C TYR A 88 -6.59 -11.02 -16.12
N GLU A 89 -6.68 -11.13 -17.44
CA GLU A 89 -5.58 -11.66 -18.27
C GLU A 89 -4.36 -10.72 -18.25
N VAL A 90 -4.56 -9.40 -18.35
CA VAL A 90 -3.45 -8.42 -18.26
C VAL A 90 -2.82 -8.42 -16.88
N THR A 91 -3.63 -8.52 -15.82
CA THR A 91 -3.13 -8.58 -14.44
C THR A 91 -2.23 -9.81 -14.23
N LYS A 92 -2.59 -10.97 -14.78
CA LYS A 92 -1.74 -12.17 -14.75
C LYS A 92 -0.38 -11.95 -15.40
N VAL A 93 -0.34 -11.26 -16.53
CA VAL A 93 0.90 -10.93 -17.22
C VAL A 93 1.75 -10.00 -16.37
N ALA A 94 1.14 -8.94 -15.81
CA ALA A 94 1.83 -8.01 -14.91
C ALA A 94 2.44 -8.73 -13.70
N THR A 95 1.70 -9.64 -13.06
CA THR A 95 2.21 -10.44 -11.93
C THR A 95 3.43 -11.28 -12.32
N ARG A 96 3.39 -11.96 -13.48
CA ARG A 96 4.55 -12.74 -13.96
C ARG A 96 5.75 -11.85 -14.29
N ASN A 97 5.49 -10.67 -14.86
CA ASN A 97 6.55 -9.72 -15.18
C ASN A 97 7.22 -9.20 -13.90
N LEU A 98 6.44 -8.83 -12.87
CA LEU A 98 6.98 -8.39 -11.59
C LEU A 98 7.78 -9.49 -10.88
N ASN A 99 7.35 -10.75 -10.96
CA ASN A 99 8.16 -11.86 -10.44
C ASN A 99 9.50 -11.99 -11.17
N LYS A 100 9.55 -11.75 -12.49
CA LYS A 100 10.80 -11.76 -13.26
C LYS A 100 11.70 -10.54 -13.02
N VAL A 101 11.23 -9.50 -12.32
CA VAL A 101 12.08 -8.37 -11.94
C VAL A 101 12.89 -8.68 -10.67
N ILE A 102 12.43 -9.66 -9.89
CA ILE A 102 13.10 -10.09 -8.65
C ILE A 102 14.35 -10.92 -8.98
N ASP A 103 14.26 -11.80 -9.99
CA ASP A 103 15.35 -12.66 -10.48
C ASP A 103 16.13 -12.03 -11.64
#